data_AF-A0A259TBU7-F1
#
_entry.id   AF-A0A259TBU7-F1
#
_cell.length_a   1.000
_cell.length_b   1.000
_cell.length_c   1.000
_cell.angle_alpha   90.00
_cell.angle_beta   90.00
_cell.angle_gamma   90.00
#
_symmetry.space_group_name_H-M   'P 1'
#
loop_
_entity.id
_entity.type
_entity.pdbx_description
1 polymer ?
#
loop_
_entity_poly.entity_id
_entity_poly.type
_entity_poly.pdbx_seq_one_letter_code
_entity_poly.pdbx_strand_id
1 'polypeptide(L)'
;MNNASSALKVAAGIFLTIALITIVVILFISAQEATKTAQNNFSDIQTELSQASFTVYDGTSISGSQVTNALRKFKDKDQFGILVKTGKNRQGQWYGNQLNISTDIANDNYGSVVNTQQRIGNLTETANESSNEYVNPSGKFKASIVKDSSNVVRGLVFEQ
;
A
#
# COMPACT_ATOMS: atom_id res chain seq x y z
N MET A 1 61.02 23.78 33.70
CA MET A 1 59.78 24.53 33.36
C MET A 1 59.38 24.48 31.88
N ASN A 2 60.25 24.08 30.94
CA ASN A 2 59.89 24.11 29.50
C ASN A 2 58.95 22.98 29.05
N ASN A 3 58.95 21.84 29.75
CA ASN A 3 58.16 20.67 29.35
C ASN A 3 56.67 20.78 29.75
N ALA A 4 56.36 21.48 30.85
CA ALA A 4 55.00 21.65 31.35
C ALA A 4 54.17 22.60 30.47
N SER A 5 54.74 23.70 30.00
CA SER A 5 54.05 24.64 29.10
C SER A 5 53.78 24.03 27.72
N SER A 6 54.74 23.28 27.18
CA SER A 6 54.57 22.56 25.92
C SER A 6 53.53 21.44 26.03
N ALA A 7 53.52 20.68 27.13
CA ALA A 7 52.49 19.67 27.39
C ALA A 7 51.09 20.28 27.52
N LEU A 8 50.96 21.45 28.17
CA LEU A 8 49.68 22.15 28.32
C LEU A 8 49.10 22.60 26.97
N LYS A 9 49.96 23.08 26.05
CA LYS A 9 49.55 23.46 24.69
C LYS A 9 49.07 22.26 23.88
N VAL A 10 49.74 21.11 23.99
CA VAL A 10 49.32 19.87 23.33
C VAL A 10 47.99 19.38 23.89
N ALA A 11 47.81 19.41 25.21
CA ALA A 11 46.56 19.02 25.87
C ALA A 11 45.38 19.91 25.44
N ALA A 12 45.58 21.24 25.36
CA ALA A 12 44.56 22.17 24.88
C ALA A 12 44.19 21.91 23.41
N GLY A 13 45.16 21.58 22.56
CA GLY A 13 44.91 21.24 21.16
C GLY A 13 44.07 19.96 21.00
N ILE A 14 44.38 18.92 21.76
CA ILE A 14 43.61 17.66 21.75
C ILE A 14 42.18 17.88 22.28
N PHE A 15 42.04 18.68 23.33
CA PHE A 15 40.72 18.99 23.88
C PHE A 15 39.83 19.72 22.86
N LEU A 16 40.41 20.68 22.14
CA LEU A 16 39.69 21.44 21.12
C LEU A 16 39.29 20.59 19.91
N THR A 17 40.14 19.65 19.48
CA THR A 17 39.81 18.75 18.36
C THR A 17 38.72 17.75 18.73
N ILE A 18 38.75 17.18 19.94
CA ILE A 18 37.68 16.30 20.42
C ILE A 18 36.35 17.05 20.50
N ALA A 19 36.37 18.28 21.02
CA ALA A 19 35.18 19.12 21.09
C ALA A 19 34.59 19.38 19.68
N LEU A 20 35.45 19.69 18.70
CA LEU A 20 35.01 19.91 17.32
C LEU A 20 34.40 18.64 16.69
N ILE A 21 35.05 17.49 16.84
CA ILE A 21 34.53 16.21 16.32
C ILE A 21 33.19 15.89 16.96
N THR A 22 33.06 16.11 18.26
CA THR A 22 31.82 15.85 19.00
C THR A 22 30.66 16.69 18.46
N ILE A 23 30.88 17.97 18.19
CA ILE A 23 29.87 18.85 17.58
C ILE A 23 29.45 18.34 16.20
N VAL A 24 30.42 17.97 15.34
CA VAL A 24 30.13 17.43 14.01
C VAL A 24 29.32 16.15 14.09
N VAL A 25 29.66 15.25 15.02
CA VAL A 25 28.93 14.00 15.24
C VAL A 25 27.50 14.26 15.70
N ILE A 26 27.29 15.20 16.63
CA ILE A 26 25.94 15.58 17.09
C ILE A 26 25.10 16.13 15.94
N LEU A 27 25.68 17.01 15.11
CA LEU A 27 25.00 17.56 13.93
C LEU A 27 24.68 16.47 12.89
N PHE A 28 25.56 15.49 12.74
CA PHE A 28 25.35 14.38 11.81
C PHE A 28 24.27 13.40 12.32
N ILE A 29 24.22 13.13 13.62
CA ILE A 29 23.17 12.29 14.23
C ILE A 29 21.81 12.97 14.11
N SER A 30 21.71 14.25 14.46
CA SER A 30 20.44 14.99 14.38
C SER A 30 19.93 15.10 12.94
N ALA A 31 20.82 15.30 11.96
CA ALA A 31 20.47 15.29 10.54
C ALA A 31 19.96 13.91 10.08
N GLN A 32 20.55 12.82 10.56
CA GLN A 32 20.08 11.46 10.25
C GLN A 32 18.72 11.17 10.88
N GLU A 33 18.48 11.62 12.11
CA GLU A 33 17.18 11.49 12.78
C GLU A 33 16.09 12.28 12.06
N ALA A 34 16.37 13.52 11.65
CA ALA A 34 15.47 14.32 10.84
C ALA A 34 15.17 13.64 9.50
N THR A 35 16.19 13.06 8.86
CA THR A 35 16.05 12.30 7.60
C THR A 35 15.18 11.06 7.78
N LYS A 36 15.43 10.27 8.84
CA LYS A 36 14.62 9.08 9.18
C LYS A 36 13.17 9.45 9.48
N THR A 37 12.96 10.53 10.22
CA THR A 37 11.61 11.04 10.52
C THR A 37 10.89 11.45 9.24
N ALA A 38 11.56 12.17 8.34
CA ALA A 38 11.00 12.54 7.04
C ALA A 38 10.66 11.30 6.18
N GLN A 39 11.53 10.28 6.19
CA GLN A 39 11.27 9.01 5.49
C GLN A 39 10.04 8.28 6.04
N ASN A 40 9.91 8.21 7.37
CA ASN A 40 8.74 7.59 8.01
C ASN A 40 7.45 8.36 7.65
N ASN A 41 7.45 9.68 7.82
CA ASN A 41 6.30 10.51 7.45
C ASN A 41 5.92 10.38 5.97
N PHE A 42 6.92 10.24 5.08
CA PHE A 42 6.68 10.03 3.65
C PHE A 42 6.05 8.66 3.37
N SER A 43 6.51 7.61 4.05
CA SER A 43 5.92 6.26 3.96
C SER A 43 4.45 6.25 4.43
N ASP A 44 4.15 6.99 5.49
CA ASP A 44 2.79 7.12 6.01
C ASP A 44 1.88 7.85 5.02
N ILE A 45 2.34 8.98 4.44
CA ILE A 45 1.62 9.72 3.38
C ILE A 45 1.36 8.81 2.17
N GLN A 46 2.36 8.03 1.76
CA GLN A 46 2.20 7.12 0.63
C GLN A 46 1.14 6.03 0.91
N THR A 47 1.08 5.55 2.15
CA THR A 47 0.08 4.57 2.59
C THR A 47 -1.32 5.20 2.61
N GLU A 48 -1.48 6.39 3.19
CA GLU A 48 -2.74 7.11 3.22
C GLU A 48 -3.25 7.43 1.81
N LEU A 49 -2.38 7.93 0.93
CA LEU A 49 -2.73 8.20 -0.47
C LEU A 49 -3.13 6.92 -1.21
N SER A 50 -2.47 5.80 -0.91
CA SER A 50 -2.87 4.51 -1.47
C SER A 50 -4.25 4.10 -0.97
N GLN A 51 -4.59 4.31 0.29
CA GLN A 51 -5.91 4.01 0.83
C GLN A 51 -6.99 4.94 0.24
N ALA A 52 -6.72 6.26 0.16
CA ALA A 52 -7.62 7.25 -0.43
C ALA A 52 -7.95 6.93 -1.91
N SER A 53 -6.96 6.42 -2.65
CA SER A 53 -7.12 5.99 -4.04
C SER A 53 -8.15 4.86 -4.22
N PHE A 54 -8.48 4.13 -3.14
CA PHE A 54 -9.50 3.09 -3.15
C PHE A 54 -10.85 3.58 -2.60
N THR A 55 -10.84 4.49 -1.63
CA THR A 55 -12.07 5.05 -1.03
C THR A 55 -12.95 5.78 -2.05
N VAL A 56 -12.38 6.30 -3.14
CA VAL A 56 -13.18 6.88 -4.26
C VAL A 56 -14.13 5.88 -4.92
N TYR A 57 -13.88 4.58 -4.75
CA TYR A 57 -14.74 3.51 -5.26
C TYR A 57 -15.82 3.11 -4.23
N ASP A 58 -15.71 3.50 -2.97
CA ASP A 58 -16.65 3.02 -1.96
C ASP A 58 -18.04 3.65 -2.14
N GLY A 59 -19.04 2.81 -2.38
CA GLY A 59 -20.43 3.23 -2.57
C GLY A 59 -20.72 3.95 -3.89
N THR A 60 -19.74 4.09 -4.79
CA THR A 60 -19.94 4.74 -6.09
C THR A 60 -20.46 3.77 -7.14
N SER A 61 -21.20 4.30 -8.13
CA SER A 61 -21.60 3.54 -9.31
C SER A 61 -20.70 3.91 -10.48
N ILE A 62 -19.97 2.93 -11.02
CA ILE A 62 -19.02 3.10 -12.11
C ILE A 62 -19.44 2.27 -13.33
N SER A 63 -18.94 2.62 -14.51
CA SER A 63 -19.18 1.83 -15.74
C SER A 63 -18.31 0.57 -15.78
N GLY A 64 -18.73 -0.43 -16.55
CA GLY A 64 -17.90 -1.62 -16.80
C GLY A 64 -16.55 -1.30 -17.45
N SER A 65 -16.47 -0.25 -18.28
CA SER A 65 -15.18 0.24 -18.77
C SER A 65 -14.26 0.73 -17.64
N GLN A 66 -14.80 1.40 -16.63
CA GLN A 66 -14.05 1.80 -15.43
C GLN A 66 -13.64 0.58 -14.57
N VAL A 67 -14.49 -0.46 -14.48
CA VAL A 67 -14.15 -1.74 -13.82
C VAL A 67 -12.95 -2.40 -14.50
N THR A 68 -12.98 -2.58 -15.82
CA THR A 68 -11.85 -3.20 -16.54
C THR A 68 -10.57 -2.39 -16.44
N ASN A 69 -10.66 -1.06 -16.35
CA ASN A 69 -9.51 -0.20 -16.10
C ASN A 69 -8.96 -0.34 -14.68
N ALA A 70 -9.83 -0.45 -13.67
CA ALA A 70 -9.42 -0.73 -12.30
C ALA A 70 -8.73 -2.09 -12.19
N LEU A 71 -9.26 -3.13 -12.86
CA LEU A 71 -8.63 -4.44 -12.97
C LEU A 71 -7.22 -4.35 -13.54
N ARG A 72 -7.03 -3.65 -14.67
CA ARG A 72 -5.71 -3.44 -15.27
C ARG A 72 -4.74 -2.72 -14.34
N LYS A 73 -5.23 -1.73 -13.58
CA LYS A 73 -4.40 -0.89 -12.72
C LYS A 73 -3.97 -1.58 -11.42
N PHE A 74 -4.80 -2.46 -10.87
CA PHE A 74 -4.63 -2.95 -9.50
C PHE A 74 -4.49 -4.46 -9.34
N LYS A 75 -4.74 -5.28 -10.38
CA LYS A 75 -4.61 -6.75 -10.29
C LYS A 75 -3.22 -7.23 -9.83
N ASP A 76 -2.18 -6.45 -10.15
CA ASP A 76 -0.79 -6.83 -9.89
C ASP A 76 -0.30 -6.34 -8.52
N LYS A 77 -1.10 -5.53 -7.80
CA LYS A 77 -0.75 -5.07 -6.46
C LYS A 77 -0.61 -6.24 -5.49
N ASP A 78 0.47 -6.22 -4.71
CA ASP A 78 0.69 -7.20 -3.66
C ASP A 78 -0.35 -7.03 -2.54
N GLN A 79 -0.78 -8.16 -2.00
CA GLN A 79 -1.80 -8.23 -0.95
C GLN A 79 -3.12 -7.50 -1.27
N PHE A 80 -3.44 -7.36 -2.56
CA PHE A 80 -4.66 -6.72 -3.04
C PHE A 80 -5.45 -7.62 -3.97
N GLY A 81 -6.77 -7.60 -3.86
CA GLY A 81 -7.67 -8.43 -4.66
C GLY A 81 -8.85 -7.64 -5.22
N ILE A 82 -9.31 -8.02 -6.41
CA ILE A 82 -10.54 -7.48 -6.98
C ILE A 82 -11.52 -8.61 -7.26
N LEU A 83 -12.74 -8.49 -6.75
CA LEU A 83 -13.86 -9.37 -7.07
C LEU A 83 -14.83 -8.66 -8.01
N VAL A 84 -15.15 -9.29 -9.14
CA VAL A 84 -16.16 -8.78 -10.08
C VAL A 84 -17.33 -9.74 -10.16
N LYS A 85 -18.52 -9.28 -9.79
CA LYS A 85 -19.79 -9.97 -9.94
C LYS A 85 -20.53 -9.36 -11.12
N THR A 86 -20.79 -10.18 -12.13
CA THR A 86 -21.50 -9.76 -13.34
C THR A 86 -22.91 -10.34 -13.33
N GLY A 87 -23.79 -9.83 -14.20
CA GLY A 87 -25.13 -10.40 -14.36
C GLY A 87 -25.13 -11.87 -14.80
N LYS A 88 -24.06 -12.33 -15.47
CA LYS A 88 -23.85 -13.73 -15.88
C LYS A 88 -23.20 -14.58 -14.78
N ASN A 89 -22.27 -14.01 -14.02
CA ASN A 89 -21.60 -14.66 -12.90
C ASN A 89 -21.89 -13.95 -11.56
N ARG A 90 -22.96 -14.41 -10.88
CA ARG A 90 -23.36 -13.89 -9.57
C ARG A 90 -22.44 -14.31 -8.42
N GLN A 91 -21.73 -15.42 -8.55
CA GLN A 91 -20.74 -15.84 -7.55
C GLN A 91 -19.50 -14.94 -7.60
N GLY A 92 -19.24 -14.33 -8.76
CA GLY A 92 -18.16 -13.42 -9.01
C GLY A 92 -16.85 -14.12 -9.38
N GLN A 93 -15.92 -13.36 -9.92
CA GLN A 93 -14.59 -13.82 -10.31
C GLN A 93 -13.52 -12.94 -9.65
N TRP A 94 -12.52 -13.58 -9.06
CA TRP A 94 -11.35 -12.90 -8.51
C TRP A 94 -10.30 -12.59 -9.57
N TYR A 95 -9.72 -11.40 -9.45
CA TYR A 95 -8.58 -10.91 -10.23
C TYR A 95 -7.48 -10.43 -9.30
N GLY A 96 -6.26 -10.91 -9.53
CA GLY A 96 -5.14 -10.69 -8.61
C GLY A 96 -5.19 -11.69 -7.46
N ASN A 97 -5.11 -11.22 -6.21
CA ASN A 97 -5.18 -12.10 -5.05
C ASN A 97 -6.64 -12.36 -4.65
N GLN A 98 -6.94 -13.58 -4.21
CA GLN A 98 -8.23 -13.90 -3.60
C GLN A 98 -8.24 -13.44 -2.13
N LEU A 99 -9.26 -12.71 -1.72
CA LEU A 99 -9.44 -12.28 -0.34
C LEU A 99 -10.49 -13.12 0.37
N ASN A 100 -10.31 -13.30 1.68
CA ASN A 100 -11.29 -13.94 2.52
C ASN A 100 -12.39 -12.95 2.89
N ILE A 101 -13.49 -12.99 2.14
CA ILE A 101 -14.70 -12.18 2.40
C ILE A 101 -15.90 -13.05 2.82
N SER A 102 -15.67 -14.36 3.00
CA SER A 102 -16.71 -15.34 3.32
C SER A 102 -16.96 -15.44 4.82
N THR A 103 -16.02 -14.94 5.62
CA THR A 103 -16.16 -14.83 7.08
C THR A 103 -16.88 -13.56 7.47
N ASP A 104 -17.40 -13.52 8.70
CA ASP A 104 -17.93 -12.28 9.29
C ASP A 104 -16.90 -11.15 9.20
N ILE A 105 -17.37 -9.93 8.94
CA ILE A 105 -16.56 -8.70 8.91
C ILE A 105 -15.84 -8.50 10.25
N ALA A 106 -16.42 -9.00 11.35
CA ALA A 106 -15.82 -8.96 12.69
C ALA A 106 -14.68 -9.98 12.90
N ASN A 107 -14.40 -10.86 11.94
CA ASN A 107 -13.33 -11.85 12.06
C ASN A 107 -11.96 -11.27 11.67
N ASP A 108 -10.91 -11.61 12.41
CA ASP A 108 -9.54 -11.15 12.13
C ASP A 108 -9.03 -11.58 10.74
N ASN A 109 -9.59 -12.66 10.17
CA ASN A 109 -9.23 -13.15 8.85
C ASN A 109 -9.99 -12.45 7.71
N TYR A 110 -10.99 -11.61 8.00
CA TYR A 110 -11.71 -10.89 6.96
C TYR A 110 -10.77 -9.91 6.23
N GLY A 111 -10.80 -9.93 4.90
CA GLY A 111 -9.91 -9.13 4.06
C GLY A 111 -8.48 -9.67 3.95
N SER A 112 -8.13 -10.77 4.63
CA SER A 112 -6.83 -11.42 4.46
C SER A 112 -6.72 -12.09 3.08
N VAL A 113 -5.49 -12.17 2.57
CA VAL A 113 -5.20 -12.86 1.30
C VAL A 113 -5.17 -14.35 1.53
N VAL A 114 -6.01 -15.10 0.82
CA VAL A 114 -6.14 -16.56 0.95
C VAL A 114 -4.89 -17.27 0.44
N ASN A 115 -4.33 -16.80 -0.68
CA ASN A 115 -3.10 -17.35 -1.26
C ASN A 115 -2.27 -16.24 -1.90
N THR A 116 -1.10 -15.97 -1.32
CA THR A 116 -0.19 -14.91 -1.78
C THR A 116 0.67 -15.33 -2.98
N GLN A 117 0.70 -16.62 -3.32
CA GLN A 117 1.54 -17.18 -4.39
C GLN A 117 0.77 -17.47 -5.69
N GLN A 118 -0.56 -17.34 -5.68
CA GLN A 118 -1.41 -17.61 -6.84
C GLN A 118 -2.26 -16.38 -7.16
N ARG A 119 -1.87 -15.65 -8.20
CA ARG A 119 -2.73 -14.62 -8.81
C ARG A 119 -3.70 -15.30 -9.77
N ILE A 120 -4.97 -14.95 -9.67
CA ILE A 120 -6.08 -15.55 -10.42
C ILE A 120 -6.72 -14.49 -11.32
N GLY A 121 -7.45 -14.90 -12.35
CA GLY A 121 -8.26 -14.04 -13.20
C GLY A 121 -7.57 -13.67 -14.51
N ASN A 122 -8.23 -13.94 -15.63
CA ASN A 122 -7.75 -13.60 -16.95
C ASN A 122 -8.51 -12.39 -17.51
N LEU A 123 -7.82 -11.25 -17.65
CA LEU A 123 -8.44 -10.02 -18.16
C LEU A 123 -9.05 -10.20 -19.56
N THR A 124 -8.56 -11.14 -20.36
CA THR A 124 -9.09 -11.38 -21.72
C THR A 124 -10.54 -11.84 -21.67
N GLU A 125 -10.92 -12.59 -20.63
CA GLU A 125 -12.29 -13.09 -20.45
C GLU A 125 -13.28 -11.97 -20.10
N THR A 126 -12.81 -10.86 -19.52
CA THR A 126 -13.65 -9.68 -19.26
C THR A 126 -14.17 -9.02 -20.54
N ALA A 127 -13.47 -9.20 -21.66
CA ALA A 127 -13.86 -8.67 -22.96
C ALA A 127 -14.61 -9.69 -23.83
N ASN A 128 -14.62 -10.97 -23.44
CA ASN A 128 -15.23 -12.05 -24.21
C ASN A 128 -16.72 -12.16 -23.87
N GLU A 129 -17.62 -11.73 -24.77
CA GLU A 129 -19.08 -11.76 -24.57
C GLU A 129 -19.65 -13.14 -24.27
N SER A 130 -18.98 -14.21 -24.72
CA SER A 130 -19.39 -15.58 -24.47
C SER A 130 -18.99 -16.08 -23.08
N SER A 131 -18.03 -15.41 -22.43
CA SER A 131 -17.55 -15.77 -21.10
C SER A 131 -18.54 -15.34 -20.01
N ASN A 132 -18.57 -16.11 -18.93
CA ASN A 132 -19.30 -15.73 -17.72
C ASN A 132 -18.63 -14.54 -17.01
N GLU A 133 -17.36 -14.28 -17.30
CA GLU A 133 -16.57 -13.18 -16.77
C GLU A 133 -16.74 -11.87 -17.55
N TYR A 134 -17.55 -11.89 -18.62
CA TYR A 134 -17.78 -10.72 -19.46
C TYR A 134 -18.28 -9.52 -18.66
N VAL A 135 -17.58 -8.40 -18.80
CA VAL A 135 -17.94 -7.11 -18.20
C VAL A 135 -18.52 -6.24 -19.30
N ASN A 136 -19.84 -6.01 -19.28
CA ASN A 136 -20.48 -5.08 -20.21
C ASN A 136 -19.91 -3.66 -20.01
N PRO A 137 -19.23 -3.06 -21.01
CA PRO A 137 -18.61 -1.73 -20.87
C PRO A 137 -19.60 -0.62 -20.49
N SER A 138 -20.86 -0.75 -20.94
CA SER A 138 -21.96 0.18 -20.66
C SER A 138 -22.78 -0.23 -19.42
N GLY A 139 -22.49 -1.40 -18.83
CA GLY A 139 -23.10 -1.85 -17.59
C GLY A 139 -22.69 -0.95 -16.43
N LYS A 140 -23.61 -0.75 -15.47
CA LYS A 140 -23.31 -0.07 -14.22
C LYS A 140 -22.89 -1.10 -13.18
N PHE A 141 -21.90 -0.77 -12.38
CA PHE A 141 -21.42 -1.59 -11.29
C PHE A 141 -21.39 -0.75 -10.02
N LYS A 142 -21.94 -1.27 -8.94
CA LYS A 142 -21.74 -0.74 -7.59
C LYS A 142 -20.38 -1.20 -7.10
N ALA A 143 -19.55 -0.23 -6.72
CA ALA A 143 -18.24 -0.48 -6.18
C ALA A 143 -18.29 -0.45 -4.65
N SER A 144 -17.48 -1.31 -4.02
CA SER A 144 -17.37 -1.42 -2.56
C SER A 144 -15.94 -1.81 -2.21
N ILE A 145 -15.44 -1.30 -1.09
CA ILE A 145 -14.09 -1.61 -0.61
C ILE A 145 -14.14 -2.76 0.39
N VAL A 146 -13.11 -3.60 0.39
CA VAL A 146 -12.88 -4.62 1.42
C VAL A 146 -11.76 -4.11 2.30
N LYS A 147 -12.05 -3.95 3.59
CA LYS A 147 -11.05 -3.60 4.61
C LYS A 147 -10.76 -4.81 5.48
N ASP A 148 -9.53 -4.94 5.94
CA ASP A 148 -9.18 -5.92 6.96
C ASP A 148 -9.50 -5.42 8.38
N SER A 149 -9.23 -6.27 9.38
CA SER A 149 -9.34 -5.94 10.81
C SER A 149 -8.48 -4.75 11.24
N SER A 150 -7.44 -4.40 10.48
CA SER A 150 -6.58 -3.22 10.71
C SER A 150 -7.09 -1.96 10.01
N ASN A 151 -8.32 -1.98 9.46
CA ASN A 151 -8.96 -0.89 8.71
C ASN A 151 -8.19 -0.49 7.43
N VAL A 152 -7.32 -1.37 6.92
CA VAL A 152 -6.57 -1.16 5.68
C VAL A 152 -7.37 -1.73 4.51
N VAL A 153 -7.47 -0.98 3.42
CA VAL A 153 -8.15 -1.47 2.21
C VAL A 153 -7.32 -2.57 1.55
N ARG A 154 -7.88 -3.78 1.49
CA ARG A 154 -7.29 -4.97 0.88
C ARG A 154 -7.89 -5.32 -0.48
N GLY A 155 -9.05 -4.76 -0.84
CA GLY A 155 -9.62 -5.05 -2.15
C GLY A 155 -10.80 -4.22 -2.56
N LEU A 156 -11.27 -4.50 -3.77
CA LEU A 156 -12.47 -3.91 -4.38
C LEU A 156 -13.44 -5.00 -4.78
N VAL A 157 -14.73 -4.76 -4.55
CA VAL A 157 -15.83 -5.58 -5.04
C VAL A 157 -16.64 -4.73 -6.00
N PHE A 158 -16.84 -5.23 -7.21
CA PHE A 158 -17.70 -4.62 -8.23
C PHE A 158 -18.90 -5.54 -8.45
N GLU A 159 -20.11 -5.02 -8.29
CA GLU A 159 -21.36 -5.77 -8.45
C GLU A 159 -22.27 -5.08 -9.46
N GLN A 160 -22.63 -5.79 -10.52
CA GLN A 160 -23.46 -5.28 -11.62
C GLN A 160 -24.94 -5.15 -11.27
#